data_AF-A0A9D7FA54-F1
#
_entry.id   AF-A0A9D7FA54-F1
#
_cell.length_a   1.000
_cell.length_b   1.000
_cell.length_c   1.000
_cell.angle_alpha   90.00
_cell.angle_beta   90.00
_cell.angle_gamma   90.00
#
_symmetry.space_group_name_H-M   'P 1'
#
loop_
_entity.id
_entity.type
_entity.pdbx_description
1 polymer ?
#
loop_
_entity_poly.entity_id
_entity_poly.type
_entity_poly.pdbx_seq_one_letter_code
_entity_poly.pdbx_strand_id
1 'polypeptide(L)' 'MKTSLNWLRDYLDLPMEPERIGEILTDIGLELENLEKVERVPGGLQGVVV' A
#
# COMPACT_ATOMS: atom_id res chain seq x y z
N MET A 1 0.75 -3.88 -12.70
CA MET A 1 1.15 -2.45 -12.58
C MET A 1 1.62 -2.15 -11.16
N LYS A 2 2.56 -1.21 -10.93
CA LYS A 2 3.06 -0.88 -9.58
C LYS A 2 2.55 0.50 -9.14
N THR A 3 1.67 0.53 -8.15
CA THR A 3 1.09 1.78 -7.60
C THR A 3 1.32 1.85 -6.10
N SER A 4 1.72 3.02 -5.60
CA SER A 4 1.91 3.26 -4.17
C SER A 4 0.57 3.52 -3.50
N LEU A 5 0.25 2.72 -2.48
CA LEU A 5 -0.94 2.93 -1.66
C LEU A 5 -0.88 4.26 -0.90
N ASN A 6 0.31 4.69 -0.50
CA ASN A 6 0.51 5.98 0.16
C ASN A 6 0.24 7.14 -0.79
N TRP A 7 0.70 7.03 -2.05
CA TRP A 7 0.37 8.02 -3.07
C TRP A 7 -1.15 8.11 -3.28
N LEU A 8 -1.84 6.96 -3.30
CA LEU A 8 -3.30 6.94 -3.46
C LEU A 8 -4.03 7.61 -2.27
N ARG A 9 -3.49 7.46 -1.06
CA ARG A 9 -4.00 8.09 0.16
C ARG A 9 -3.86 9.62 0.19
N ASP A 10 -2.93 10.18 -0.58
CA ASP A 10 -2.80 11.64 -0.70
C ASP A 10 -3.99 12.28 -1.45
N TYR A 11 -4.74 11.49 -2.23
CA TYR A 11 -5.88 11.95 -3.03
C TYR A 11 -7.23 11.40 -2.56
N LEU A 12 -7.22 10.23 -1.91
CA LEU A 12 -8.43 9.52 -1.48
C LEU A 12 -8.29 9.12 -0.02
N ASP A 13 -9.35 9.35 0.76
CA ASP A 13 -9.43 8.77 2.09
C ASP A 13 -9.74 7.28 1.98
N LEU A 14 -8.75 6.45 2.30
CA LEU A 14 -8.81 4.99 2.17
C LEU A 14 -8.62 4.34 3.55
N PRO A 15 -9.67 4.31 4.39
CA PRO A 15 -9.62 3.77 5.75
C PRO A 15 -9.62 2.23 5.80
N MET A 16 -9.58 1.58 4.64
CA MET A 16 -9.64 0.13 4.48
C MET A 16 -8.25 -0.49 4.35
N GLU A 17 -8.17 -1.78 4.64
CA GLU A 17 -6.92 -2.54 4.56
C GLU A 17 -6.37 -2.62 3.12
N PRO A 18 -5.04 -2.66 2.93
CA PRO A 18 -4.40 -2.74 1.62
C PRO A 18 -4.93 -3.86 0.72
N GLU A 19 -5.25 -5.03 1.29
CA GLU A 19 -5.80 -6.17 0.57
C GLU A 19 -7.16 -5.82 -0.05
N ARG A 20 -8.03 -5.17 0.73
CA ARG A 20 -9.36 -4.76 0.27
C ARG A 20 -9.29 -3.69 -0.82
N ILE A 21 -8.35 -2.76 -0.69
CA ILE A 21 -8.08 -1.77 -1.73
C ILE A 21 -7.64 -2.48 -3.01
N GLY A 22 -6.81 -3.52 -2.88
CA GLY A 22 -6.33 -4.28 -4.02
C GLY A 22 -7.42 -5.06 -4.75
N GLU A 23 -8.36 -5.64 -4.02
CA GLU A 23 -9.57 -6.26 -4.59
C GLU A 23 -10.37 -5.24 -5.41
N ILE A 24 -10.69 -4.08 -4.82
CA ILE A 24 -11.47 -3.04 -5.48
C ILE A 24 -10.76 -2.51 -6.73
N LEU A 25 -9.44 -2.30 -6.66
CA LEU A 25 -8.64 -1.89 -7.79
C LEU A 25 -8.70 -2.94 -8.91
N THR A 26 -8.60 -4.23 -8.58
CA THR A 26 -8.73 -5.32 -9.56
C THR A 26 -10.12 -5.35 -10.19
N ASP A 27 -11.18 -5.18 -9.40
CA ASP A 27 -12.57 -5.15 -9.87
C ASP A 27 -12.85 -4.01 -10.87
N ILE A 28 -12.15 -2.88 -10.74
CA ILE A 28 -12.24 -1.76 -11.69
C ILE A 28 -11.25 -1.84 -12.87
N GLY A 29 -10.53 -2.96 -12.99
CA GLY A 29 -9.60 -3.24 -14.10
C GLY A 29 -8.14 -2.86 -13.85
N LEU A 30 -7.76 -2.56 -12.61
CA LEU A 30 -6.38 -2.31 -12.19
C LEU A 30 -5.79 -3.58 -11.56
N GLU A 31 -5.15 -4.41 -12.39
CA GLU A 31 -4.50 -5.64 -11.91
C GLU A 31 -3.28 -5.37 -11.03
N LEU A 32 -3.34 -5.87 -9.80
CA LEU A 32 -2.25 -5.86 -8.83
C LEU A 32 -1.67 -7.26 -8.69
N GLU A 33 -0.41 -7.42 -9.05
CA GLU A 33 0.26 -8.72 -9.01
C GLU A 33 0.78 -9.08 -7.62
N ASN A 34 1.14 -8.08 -6.80
CA ASN A 34 1.63 -8.31 -5.45
C ASN A 34 1.52 -7.05 -4.58
N LEU A 35 1.28 -7.26 -3.28
CA LEU A 35 1.34 -6.22 -2.25
C LEU A 35 2.71 -6.25 -1.58
N GLU A 36 3.56 -5.30 -1.92
CA GLU A 36 4.89 -5.17 -1.33
C GLU A 36 4.92 -4.05 -0.28
N LYS A 37 5.27 -4.39 0.97
CA LYS A 37 5.67 -3.38 1.95
C LYS A 37 7.05 -2.88 1.59
N VAL A 38 7.12 -1.63 1.14
CA VAL A 38 8.39 -0.94 0.87
C VAL A 38 8.76 -0.09 2.08
N GLU A 39 9.87 -0.45 2.72
CA GLU A 39 10.49 0.38 3.74
C GLU A 39 11.45 1.37 3.08
N ARG A 40 11.45 2.64 3.54
CA ARG A 40 12.36 3.66 2.99
C ARG A 40 13.83 3.38 3.33
N VAL A 41 14.06 2.71 4.46
CA VAL A 41 15.36 2.20 4.91
C VAL A 41 15.10 0.79 5.43
N PRO A 42 15.70 -0.26 4.84
CA PRO A 42 15.53 -1.64 5.33
C PRO A 42 15.88 -1.73 6.82
N GLY A 43 14.93 -2.14 7.66
CA GLY A 43 15.12 -2.23 9.12
C GLY A 43 15.23 -0.89 9.86
N GLY A 44 14.91 0.25 9.23
CA GLY A 44 15.23 1.59 9.74
C GLY A 44 14.61 1.97 11.09
N LEU A 45 13.53 1.31 11.51
CA LEU A 45 12.90 1.51 12.82
C LEU A 45 12.90 0.24 13.67
N GLN A 46 13.54 -0.83 13.20
CA GLN A 46 13.59 -2.11 13.91
C GLN A 46 14.48 -1.93 15.16
N GLY A 47 13.83 -1.83 16.33
CA GLY A 47 14.51 -1.62 17.61
C GLY A 47 14.40 -0.22 18.21
N VAL A 48 13.65 0.70 17.60
CA VAL A 48 13.32 1.99 18.22
C VAL A 48 12.14 1.79 19.18
N VAL A 49 12.39 1.97 20.48
CA VAL A 49 11.37 1.98 21.55
C VAL A 49 11.22 3.42 22.04
N VAL A 50 10.00 3.94 22.08
CA VAL A 50 9.66 5.30 22.55
C VAL A 50 8.85 5.20 23.84
#